data_AF-A0A959QHZ3-F1
#
_entry.id   AF-A0A959QHZ3-F1
#
_cell.length_a   1.000
_cell.length_b   1.000
_cell.length_c   1.000
_cell.angle_alpha   90.00
_cell.angle_beta   90.00
_cell.angle_gamma   90.00
#
_symmetry.space_group_name_H-M   'P 1'
#
loop_
_entity.id
_entity.type
_entity.pdbx_description
1 polymer ?
#
loop_
_entity_poly.entity_id
_entity_poly.type
_entity_poly.pdbx_seq_one_letter_code
_entity_poly.pdbx_strand_id
1 'polypeptide(L)'
;MDFRMDKSSWVMIALMLITFFYFIVNGHGELSAMEILKVALLALFVLVALLAIVSIPVLVICYFIKKIPDIDYSIRAAFVFTIIGIISELI
;
A
#
# COMPACT_ATOMS: atom_id res chain seq x y z
N MET A 1 19.61 -0.82 6.41
CA MET A 1 18.23 -0.32 6.37
C MET A 1 17.98 0.38 7.66
N ASP A 2 17.54 1.64 7.62
CA ASP A 2 16.86 2.22 8.77
C ASP A 2 15.40 1.74 8.70
N PHE A 3 14.90 1.15 9.77
CA PHE A 3 13.51 0.67 9.89
C PHE A 3 12.65 1.65 10.68
N ARG A 4 13.21 2.79 11.09
CA ARG A 4 12.49 3.83 11.79
C ARG A 4 11.63 4.58 10.78
N MET A 5 10.39 4.16 10.71
CA MET A 5 9.41 4.72 9.79
C MET A 5 8.99 6.13 10.24
N ASP A 6 9.01 7.08 9.30
CA ASP A 6 8.53 8.44 9.55
C ASP A 6 7.05 8.46 9.93
N LYS A 7 6.65 9.46 10.73
CA LYS A 7 5.23 9.64 11.12
C LYS A 7 4.31 9.84 9.91
N SER A 8 4.80 10.49 8.85
CA SER A 8 4.05 10.68 7.62
C SER A 8 3.79 9.36 6.89
N SER A 9 4.74 8.43 6.91
CA SER A 9 4.61 7.10 6.31
C SER A 9 3.53 6.25 7.00
N TRP A 10 3.35 6.40 8.32
CA TRP A 10 2.22 5.79 9.04
C TRP A 10 0.86 6.28 8.50
N VAL A 11 0.74 7.57 8.24
CA VAL A 11 -0.49 8.15 7.67
C VAL A 11 -0.74 7.60 6.26
N MET A 12 0.30 7.48 5.43
CA MET A 12 0.18 6.93 4.08
C MET A 12 -0.27 5.46 4.11
N ILE A 13 0.28 4.65 5.01
CA ILE A 13 -0.14 3.24 5.21
C ILE A 13 -1.62 3.17 5.60
N ALA A 14 -2.05 3.98 6.57
CA ALA A 14 -3.44 4.00 7.00
C ALA A 14 -4.38 4.39 5.85
N LEU A 15 -4.02 5.41 5.07
CA LEU A 15 -4.80 5.84 3.90
C LEU A 15 -4.90 4.73 2.83
N MET A 16 -3.78 4.07 2.50
CA MET A 16 -3.79 2.95 1.54
C MET A 16 -4.67 1.80 2.01
N LEU A 17 -4.62 1.46 3.30
CA LEU A 17 -5.43 0.39 3.86
C LEU A 17 -6.93 0.71 3.76
N ILE A 18 -7.31 1.94 4.11
CA ILE A 18 -8.69 2.41 4.03
C ILE A 18 -9.18 2.41 2.59
N THR A 19 -8.36 2.88 1.63
CA THR A 19 -8.76 2.92 0.22
C THR A 19 -8.91 1.51 -0.35
N PHE A 20 -7.98 0.59 -0.09
CA PHE A 20 -8.12 -0.80 -0.54
C PHE A 20 -9.35 -1.46 0.06
N PHE A 21 -9.59 -1.27 1.35
CA PHE A 21 -10.81 -1.76 1.99
C PHE A 21 -12.06 -1.19 1.32
N TYR A 22 -12.11 0.12 1.08
CA TYR A 22 -13.23 0.79 0.42
C TYR A 22 -13.50 0.24 -0.98
N PHE A 23 -12.50 0.10 -1.84
CA PHE A 23 -12.72 -0.42 -3.20
C PHE A 23 -13.16 -1.88 -3.19
N ILE A 24 -12.56 -2.72 -2.34
CA ILE A 24 -12.95 -4.13 -2.26
C ILE A 24 -14.40 -4.26 -1.76
N VAL A 25 -14.81 -3.48 -0.75
CA VAL A 25 -16.20 -3.48 -0.26
C VAL A 25 -17.18 -3.02 -1.33
N ASN A 26 -16.93 -1.89 -2.00
CA ASN A 26 -17.83 -1.39 -3.05
C ASN A 26 -17.95 -2.35 -4.23
N GLY A 27 -16.92 -3.16 -4.51
CA GLY A 27 -16.97 -4.19 -5.53
C GLY A 27 -17.80 -5.43 -5.18
N HIS A 28 -18.14 -5.66 -3.91
CA HIS A 28 -18.83 -6.89 -3.45
C HIS A 28 -20.32 -6.71 -3.10
N GLY A 29 -20.83 -5.48 -2.98
CA GLY A 29 -22.24 -5.23 -2.64
C GLY A 29 -22.55 -5.38 -1.13
N GLU A 30 -23.73 -5.92 -0.79
CA GLU A 30 -24.12 -6.14 0.62
C GLU A 30 -23.31 -7.28 1.24
N LEU A 31 -22.57 -6.97 2.30
CA LEU A 31 -21.67 -7.91 2.98
C LEU A 31 -22.18 -8.27 4.38
N SER A 32 -22.11 -9.55 4.71
CA SER A 32 -22.27 -10.05 6.08
C SER A 32 -21.06 -9.68 6.96
N ALA A 33 -21.24 -9.64 8.29
CA ALA A 33 -20.18 -9.31 9.24
C ALA A 33 -18.92 -10.19 9.09
N MET A 34 -19.09 -11.47 8.76
CA MET A 34 -17.96 -12.39 8.53
C MET A 34 -17.21 -12.11 7.22
N GLU A 35 -17.90 -11.57 6.23
CA GLU A 35 -17.29 -11.22 4.93
C GLU A 35 -16.53 -9.91 5.04
N ILE A 36 -17.02 -8.95 5.83
CA ILE A 36 -16.29 -7.72 6.17
C ILE A 36 -14.92 -8.05 6.77
N LEU A 37 -14.84 -9.03 7.69
CA LEU A 37 -13.57 -9.46 8.27
C LEU A 37 -12.62 -10.04 7.21
N LYS A 38 -13.13 -10.86 6.29
CA LYS A 38 -12.34 -11.42 5.18
C LYS A 38 -11.83 -10.32 4.25
N VAL A 39 -12.67 -9.33 3.93
CA VAL A 39 -12.30 -8.17 3.11
C VAL A 39 -11.24 -7.32 3.79
N ALA A 40 -11.35 -7.09 5.11
CA ALA A 40 -10.32 -6.37 5.86
C ALA A 40 -8.97 -7.09 5.82
N LEU A 41 -8.98 -8.42 5.97
CA LEU A 41 -7.75 -9.23 5.91
C LEU A 41 -7.16 -9.26 4.49
N LEU A 42 -8.01 -9.31 3.47
CA LEU A 42 -7.59 -9.18 2.07
C LEU A 42 -6.98 -7.80 1.79
N ALA A 43 -7.59 -6.71 2.25
CA ALA A 43 -7.05 -5.36 2.08
C ALA A 43 -5.67 -5.21 2.74
N LEU A 44 -5.49 -5.78 3.93
CA LEU A 44 -4.19 -5.83 4.61
C LEU A 44 -3.17 -6.65 3.81
N PHE A 45 -3.58 -7.80 3.28
CA PHE A 45 -2.71 -8.64 2.45
C PHE A 45 -2.27 -7.91 1.17
N VAL A 46 -3.20 -7.25 0.47
CA VAL A 46 -2.90 -6.45 -0.72
C VAL A 46 -1.91 -5.33 -0.41
N LEU A 47 -2.09 -4.62 0.71
CA LEU A 47 -1.16 -3.59 1.15
C LEU A 47 0.26 -4.12 1.36
N VAL A 48 0.40 -5.24 2.09
CA VAL A 48 1.70 -5.85 2.35
C VAL A 48 2.32 -6.36 1.06
N ALA A 49 1.53 -6.98 0.17
CA ALA A 49 1.99 -7.44 -1.13
C ALA A 49 2.48 -6.29 -2.01
N LEU A 50 1.74 -5.17 -2.06
CA LEU A 50 2.14 -3.98 -2.80
C LEU A 50 3.46 -3.41 -2.27
N LEU A 51 3.60 -3.27 -0.95
CA LEU A 51 4.85 -2.82 -0.34
C LEU A 51 6.02 -3.74 -0.68
N ALA A 52 5.81 -5.06 -0.64
CA ALA A 52 6.84 -6.03 -1.00
C ALA A 52 7.24 -5.91 -2.47
N ILE A 53 6.28 -5.80 -3.40
CA ILE A 53 6.56 -5.65 -4.84
C ILE A 53 7.30 -4.34 -5.12
N VAL A 54 6.85 -3.24 -4.52
CA VAL A 54 7.46 -1.91 -4.71
C VAL A 54 8.84 -1.80 -4.06
N SER A 55 9.12 -2.60 -3.03
CA SER A 55 10.46 -2.63 -2.43
C SER A 55 11.54 -3.11 -3.42
N ILE A 56 11.19 -3.96 -4.38
CA ILE A 56 12.13 -4.51 -5.37
C ILE A 56 12.76 -3.38 -6.22
N PRO A 57 11.99 -2.55 -6.98
CA PRO A 57 12.58 -1.47 -7.76
C PRO A 57 13.26 -0.42 -6.88
N VAL A 58 12.77 -0.16 -5.66
CA VAL A 58 13.44 0.76 -4.71
C VAL A 58 14.83 0.25 -4.36
N LEU A 59 14.97 -1.04 -4.02
CA LEU A 59 16.27 -1.66 -3.73
C LEU A 59 17.23 -1.59 -4.92
N VAL A 60 16.71 -1.85 -6.12
CA VAL A 60 17.49 -1.76 -7.37
C VAL A 60 18.00 -0.33 -7.57
N ILE A 61 17.14 0.68 -7.44
CA ILE A 61 17.55 2.09 -7.59
C ILE A 61 18.56 2.47 -6.51
N CYS A 62 18.29 2.17 -5.24
CA CYS A 62 19.19 2.44 -4.12
C CYS A 62 20.58 1.82 -4.31
N TYR A 63 20.65 0.62 -4.90
CA TYR A 63 21.91 -0.04 -5.24
C TYR A 63 22.74 0.74 -6.27
N PHE A 64 22.10 1.29 -7.31
CA PHE A 64 22.78 2.09 -8.34
C PHE A 64 23.25 3.44 -7.81
N ILE A 65 22.43 4.12 -6.99
CA ILE A 65 22.78 5.43 -6.41
C ILE A 65 23.61 5.32 -5.12
N LYS A 66 24.01 4.10 -4.73
CA LYS A 66 24.79 3.79 -3.51
C LYS A 66 24.19 4.41 -2.24
N LYS A 67 22.86 4.42 -2.15
CA LYS A 67 22.12 4.93 -0.99
C LYS A 67 21.61 3.76 -0.14
N ILE A 68 21.64 3.93 1.17
CA ILE A 68 21.06 2.95 2.09
C ILE A 68 19.55 2.93 1.84
N PRO A 69 18.96 1.75 1.55
CA PRO A 69 17.53 1.65 1.35
C PRO A 69 16.77 1.89 2.65
N ASP A 70 15.66 2.61 2.52
CA ASP A 70 14.73 2.97 3.58
C ASP A 70 13.32 2.52 3.16
N ILE A 71 12.56 1.97 4.11
CA ILE A 71 11.19 1.52 3.89
C ILE A 71 10.27 2.69 3.50
N ASP A 72 10.60 3.91 3.95
CA ASP A 72 9.84 5.12 3.62
C ASP A 72 9.79 5.40 2.11
N TYR A 73 10.84 5.05 1.35
CA TYR A 73 10.81 5.17 -0.11
C TYR A 73 9.82 4.19 -0.75
N SER A 74 9.75 2.97 -0.22
CA SER A 74 8.82 1.94 -0.71
C SER A 74 7.37 2.30 -0.39
N ILE A 75 7.12 2.85 0.80
CA ILE A 75 5.79 3.33 1.20
C ILE A 75 5.34 4.49 0.32
N ARG A 76 6.22 5.46 0.05
CA ARG A 76 5.90 6.59 -0.84
C ARG A 76 5.62 6.14 -2.26
N ALA A 77 6.43 5.21 -2.79
CA ALA A 77 6.20 4.67 -4.12
C ALA A 77 4.90 3.85 -4.19
N ALA A 78 4.60 3.02 -3.19
CA ALA A 78 3.35 2.26 -3.11
C ALA A 78 2.12 3.19 -3.02
N PHE A 79 2.25 4.30 -2.30
CA PHE A 79 1.20 5.32 -2.23
C PHE A 79 0.96 5.98 -3.58
N VAL A 80 2.00 6.28 -4.36
CA VAL A 80 1.85 6.79 -5.73
C VAL A 80 1.08 5.79 -6.60
N PHE A 81 1.43 4.50 -6.56
CA PHE A 81 0.66 3.46 -7.26
C PHE A 81 -0.80 3.40 -6.80
N THR A 82 -1.05 3.59 -5.50
CA THR A 82 -2.41 3.63 -4.96
C THR A 82 -3.21 4.82 -5.50
N ILE A 83 -2.60 6.02 -5.57
CA ILE A 83 -3.23 7.20 -6.19
C ILE A 83 -3.52 6.94 -7.67
N ILE A 84 -2.58 6.37 -8.41
CA ILE A 84 -2.79 6.03 -9.83
C ILE A 84 -3.95 5.04 -9.97
N GLY A 85 -4.04 4.03 -9.10
CA GLY A 85 -5.16 3.10 -9.08
C GLY A 85 -6.50 3.78 -8.80
N ILE A 86 -6.55 4.70 -7.82
CA ILE A 86 -7.74 5.51 -7.53
C ILE A 86 -8.16 6.33 -8.75
N ILE A 87 -7.23 7.02 -9.39
CA ILE A 87 -7.52 7.85 -10.56
C ILE A 87 -8.01 6.96 -11.72
N SER A 88 -7.39 5.80 -11.93
CA SER A 88 -7.78 4.87 -12.99
C SER A 88 -9.17 4.29 -12.80
N GLU A 89 -9.68 4.18 -11.57
CA GLU A 89 -11.03 3.70 -11.29
C GLU A 89 -12.08 4.80 -11.47
N LEU A 90 -11.66 6.08 -11.41
CA LEU A 90 -12.54 7.25 -11.53
C LEU A 90 -12.74 7.76 -12.97
N ILE A 91 -11.90 7.31 -13.91
CA ILE A 91 -11.95 7.67 -15.34
C ILE A 91 -12.65 6.57 -16.12
#